data_AF-A0A2W6CNZ2-F1
#
_entry.id   AF-A0A2W6CNZ2-F1
#
_cell.length_a   1.000
_cell.length_b   1.000
_cell.length_c   1.000
_cell.angle_alpha   90.00
_cell.angle_beta   90.00
_cell.angle_gamma   90.00
#
_symmetry.space_group_name_H-M   'P 1'
#
loop_
_entity.id
_entity.type
_entity.pdbx_description
1 polymer ?
#
loop_
_entity_poly.entity_id
_entity_poly.type
_entity_poly.pdbx_seq_one_letter_code
_entity_poly.pdbx_strand_id
1 'polypeptide(L)'
;MAGLPHRGRPTVVFFIRSGQCAPLRDALRADPLPVDVDTAVVVGGVPSACPPPLAPTPVTPDPLGRLAAEYAMPTPRDGGPPVGYAIVGVDATIRYRTLDPGVTHRLGEVLTMLHALPWAGQR
;
A
#
# COMPACT_ATOMS: atom_id res chain seq x y z
N MET A 1 9.10 -5.02 -11.07
CA MET A 1 8.35 -5.50 -9.89
C MET A 1 8.34 -7.01 -9.89
N ALA A 2 8.72 -7.64 -8.77
CA ALA A 2 8.41 -9.05 -8.59
C ALA A 2 6.89 -9.17 -8.32
N GLY A 3 6.14 -9.61 -9.33
CA GLY A 3 4.90 -10.39 -9.18
C GLY A 3 3.62 -9.74 -8.66
N LEU A 4 3.62 -8.58 -7.99
CA LEU A 4 2.40 -8.01 -7.42
C LEU A 4 1.64 -7.10 -8.40
N PRO A 5 0.29 -7.12 -8.41
CA PRO A 5 -0.59 -7.99 -7.61
C PRO A 5 -0.62 -9.45 -8.11
N HIS A 6 -0.63 -10.41 -7.20
CA HIS A 6 -0.85 -11.82 -7.56
C HIS A 6 -2.35 -12.10 -7.72
N ARG A 7 -2.72 -12.91 -8.72
CA ARG A 7 -4.10 -13.39 -8.82
C ARG A 7 -4.41 -14.37 -7.68
N GLY A 8 -5.66 -14.36 -7.21
CA GLY A 8 -6.17 -15.27 -6.17
C GLY A 8 -6.10 -14.73 -4.75
N ARG A 9 -5.39 -13.62 -4.51
CA ARG A 9 -5.33 -12.92 -3.21
C ARG A 9 -5.46 -11.41 -3.45
N PRO A 10 -6.19 -10.68 -2.59
CA PRO A 10 -6.19 -9.23 -2.65
C PRO A 10 -4.82 -8.72 -2.23
N THR A 11 -4.49 -7.54 -2.72
CA THR A 11 -3.24 -6.87 -2.42
C THR A 11 -3.51 -5.48 -1.90
N VAL A 12 -2.89 -5.10 -0.79
CA VAL A 12 -2.80 -3.69 -0.37
C VAL A 12 -1.45 -3.14 -0.83
N VAL A 13 -1.49 -2.06 -1.58
CA VAL A 13 -0.29 -1.32 -1.98
C VAL A 13 -0.31 0.03 -1.28
N PHE A 14 0.59 0.21 -0.32
CA PHE A 14 0.78 1.48 0.37
C PHE A 14 1.67 2.39 -0.48
N PHE A 15 1.22 3.60 -0.74
CA PHE A 15 2.03 4.65 -1.34
C PHE A 15 2.42 5.61 -0.23
N ILE A 16 3.72 5.78 0.01
CA ILE A 16 4.22 6.62 1.09
C ILE A 16 5.39 7.49 0.62
N ARG A 17 5.65 8.54 1.38
CA ARG A 17 6.91 9.29 1.28
C ARG A 17 7.94 8.69 2.24
N SER A 18 9.22 8.93 1.98
CA SER A 18 10.32 8.33 2.76
C SER A 18 10.22 8.55 4.28
N GLY A 19 9.76 9.72 4.73
CA GLY A 19 9.55 10.04 6.15
C GLY A 19 8.46 9.20 6.85
N GLN A 20 7.66 8.43 6.10
CA GLN A 20 6.56 7.62 6.64
C GLN A 20 6.89 6.13 6.76
N CYS A 21 8.10 5.72 6.39
CA CYS A 21 8.47 4.30 6.45
C CYS A 21 8.47 3.74 7.88
N ALA A 22 9.01 4.48 8.85
CA ALA A 22 9.00 4.04 10.25
C ALA A 22 7.56 4.03 10.84
N PRO A 23 6.75 5.09 10.70
CA PRO A 23 5.35 5.07 11.12
C PRO A 23 4.54 3.92 10.51
N LEU A 24 4.68 3.66 9.20
CA LEU A 24 3.97 2.55 8.54
C LEU A 24 4.41 1.19 9.10
N ARG A 25 5.71 1.01 9.35
CA ARG A 25 6.24 -0.22 9.97
C ARG A 25 5.59 -0.49 11.32
N ASP A 26 5.56 0.53 12.15
CA ASP A 26 5.12 0.40 13.54
C ASP A 26 3.60 0.16 13.56
N ALA A 27 2.87 0.80 12.64
CA ALA A 27 1.45 0.54 12.44
C ALA A 27 1.19 -0.91 11.99
N LEU A 28 1.88 -1.42 10.98
CA LEU A 28 1.71 -2.80 10.50
C LEU A 28 2.14 -3.87 11.52
N ARG A 29 3.01 -3.52 12.47
CA ARG A 29 3.37 -4.40 13.59
C ARG A 29 2.30 -4.41 14.68
N ALA A 30 1.72 -3.25 14.97
CA ALA A 30 0.66 -3.12 15.96
C ALA A 30 -0.66 -3.73 15.47
N ASP A 31 -0.96 -3.56 14.18
CA ASP A 31 -2.19 -4.02 13.54
C ASP A 31 -1.86 -4.71 12.19
N PRO A 32 -1.45 -5.99 12.24
CA PRO A 32 -1.04 -6.72 11.05
C PRO A 32 -2.22 -6.99 10.12
N LEU A 33 -1.98 -6.87 8.81
CA LEU A 33 -2.96 -7.28 7.81
C LEU A 33 -3.18 -8.81 7.85
N PRO A 34 -4.37 -9.29 7.42
CA PRO A 34 -4.67 -10.71 7.38
C PRO A 34 -3.63 -11.50 6.56
N VAL A 35 -3.33 -12.73 6.99
CA VAL A 35 -2.25 -13.56 6.41
C VAL A 35 -2.46 -13.93 4.94
N ASP A 36 -3.70 -13.85 4.47
CA ASP A 36 -4.15 -14.12 3.11
C ASP A 36 -4.19 -12.87 2.23
N VAL A 37 -3.81 -11.70 2.75
CA VAL A 37 -3.64 -10.45 1.99
C VAL A 37 -2.17 -10.25 1.62
N ASP A 38 -1.91 -10.00 0.35
CA ASP A 38 -0.58 -9.57 -0.09
C ASP A 38 -0.39 -8.08 0.23
N THR A 39 0.83 -7.70 0.60
CA THR A 39 1.14 -6.30 0.93
C THR A 39 2.35 -5.84 0.15
N ALA A 40 2.35 -4.60 -0.35
CA ALA A 40 3.50 -3.93 -0.91
C ALA A 40 3.58 -2.48 -0.45
N VAL A 41 4.81 -1.95 -0.41
CA VAL A 41 5.06 -0.53 -0.13
C VAL A 41 5.77 0.09 -1.32
N VAL A 42 5.24 1.19 -1.81
CA VAL A 42 5.81 2.04 -2.86
C VAL A 42 6.24 3.36 -2.23
N VAL A 43 7.53 3.69 -2.35
CA VAL A 43 8.11 4.87 -1.71
C VAL A 43 8.40 5.93 -2.76
N GLY A 44 7.65 7.03 -2.73
CA GLY A 44 7.85 8.16 -3.60
C GLY A 44 8.96 9.11 -3.13
N GLY A 45 9.62 9.76 -4.09
CA GLY A 45 10.68 10.74 -3.84
C GLY A 45 12.07 10.11 -3.67
N VAL A 46 12.93 10.75 -2.87
CA VAL A 46 14.34 10.32 -2.72
C VAL A 46 14.40 9.02 -1.90
N PRO A 47 14.92 7.90 -2.47
CA PRO A 47 14.86 6.57 -1.85
C PRO A 47 15.65 6.40 -0.55
N SER A 48 16.58 7.31 -0.23
CA SER A 48 17.61 7.14 0.81
C SER A 48 17.10 7.06 2.25
N ALA A 49 15.80 7.24 2.50
CA ALA A 49 15.24 7.32 3.86
C ALA A 49 14.29 6.16 4.24
N CYS A 50 14.15 5.12 3.40
CA CYS A 50 13.37 3.93 3.74
C CYS A 50 14.26 2.69 3.88
N PRO A 51 14.77 2.35 5.08
CA PRO A 51 15.67 1.22 5.26
C PRO A 51 14.93 -0.12 5.03
N PRO A 52 15.42 -0.99 4.14
CA PRO A 52 14.89 -2.34 4.00
C PRO A 52 15.35 -3.27 5.15
N PRO A 53 14.57 -4.33 5.48
CA PRO A 53 13.23 -4.65 4.98
C PRO A 53 12.11 -4.39 6.00
N LEU A 54 10.91 -4.04 5.49
CA LEU A 54 9.62 -4.19 6.19
C LEU A 54 9.14 -5.66 6.13
N ALA A 55 10.05 -6.63 6.31
CA ALA A 55 9.77 -8.04 6.07
C ALA A 55 8.51 -8.51 6.85
N PRO A 56 7.58 -9.21 6.18
CA PRO A 56 7.66 -9.78 4.82
C PRO A 56 7.25 -8.83 3.67
N THR A 57 6.96 -7.56 3.94
CA THR A 57 6.42 -6.61 2.95
C THR A 57 7.52 -6.07 2.01
N PRO A 58 7.44 -6.32 0.70
CA PRO A 58 8.36 -5.73 -0.27
C PRO A 58 8.23 -4.21 -0.33
N VAL A 59 9.38 -3.53 -0.41
CA VAL A 59 9.48 -2.07 -0.56
C VAL A 59 10.07 -1.77 -1.93
N THR A 60 9.36 -0.96 -2.72
CA THR A 60 9.76 -0.56 -4.07
C THR A 60 9.91 0.96 -4.15
N PRO A 61 11.07 1.50 -4.55
CA PRO A 61 11.21 2.93 -4.79
C PRO A 61 10.46 3.35 -6.07
N ASP A 62 9.75 4.47 -6.01
CA ASP A 62 9.07 5.11 -7.13
C ASP A 62 9.40 6.61 -7.19
N PRO A 63 10.66 6.97 -7.47
CA PRO A 63 11.12 8.36 -7.43
C PRO A 63 10.44 9.26 -8.45
N LEU A 64 9.90 8.67 -9.53
CA LEU A 64 9.26 9.38 -10.64
C LEU A 64 7.73 9.24 -10.65
N GLY A 65 7.14 8.55 -9.67
CA GLY A 65 5.68 8.36 -9.61
C GLY A 65 5.10 7.46 -10.70
N ARG A 66 5.92 6.64 -11.37
CA ARG A 66 5.47 5.76 -12.47
C ARG A 66 4.56 4.65 -11.96
N LEU A 67 4.93 4.01 -10.85
CA LEU A 67 4.09 2.99 -10.24
C LEU A 67 2.82 3.61 -9.68
N ALA A 68 2.91 4.76 -9.03
CA ALA A 68 1.71 5.46 -8.57
C ALA A 68 0.75 5.79 -9.72
N ALA A 69 1.27 6.16 -10.90
CA ALA A 69 0.47 6.39 -12.11
C ALA A 69 -0.15 5.11 -12.67
N GLU A 70 0.56 3.97 -12.66
CA GLU A 70 0.01 2.65 -13.05
C GLU A 70 -1.17 2.23 -12.17
N TYR A 71 -1.13 2.58 -10.88
CA TYR A 71 -2.24 2.38 -9.95
C TYR A 71 -3.30 3.50 -10.03
N ALA A 72 -3.10 4.46 -10.94
CA ALA A 72 -3.94 5.64 -11.13
C ALA A 72 -4.22 6.40 -9.82
N MET A 73 -3.21 6.47 -8.95
CA MET A 73 -3.29 7.23 -7.70
C MET A 73 -3.60 8.70 -7.99
N PRO A 74 -4.50 9.34 -7.22
CA PRO A 74 -4.77 10.77 -7.41
C PRO A 74 -3.52 11.62 -7.14
N THR A 75 -3.41 12.77 -7.82
CA THR A 75 -2.33 13.73 -7.59
C THR A 75 -2.62 14.56 -6.34
N PRO A 76 -1.70 14.61 -5.35
CA PRO A 76 -1.83 15.49 -4.20
C PRO A 76 -1.87 16.98 -4.56
N ARG A 77 -2.56 17.78 -3.76
CA ARG A 77 -2.62 19.24 -3.94
C ARG A 77 -1.26 19.94 -3.80
N ASP A 78 -0.35 19.35 -3.03
CA ASP A 78 1.00 19.87 -2.83
C ASP A 78 1.96 19.52 -4.00
N GLY A 79 1.49 18.79 -5.00
CA GLY A 79 2.29 18.36 -6.16
C GLY A 79 3.34 17.30 -5.84
N GLY A 80 3.42 16.82 -4.59
CA GLY A 80 4.37 15.81 -4.17
C GLY A 80 3.93 14.38 -4.53
N PRO A 81 4.75 13.37 -4.21
CA PRO A 81 4.36 11.97 -4.39
C PRO A 81 3.08 11.63 -3.61
N PRO A 82 2.21 10.77 -4.14
CA PRO A 82 0.98 10.38 -3.47
C PRO A 82 1.26 9.64 -2.16
N VAL A 83 0.40 9.87 -1.19
CA VAL A 83 0.41 9.21 0.10
C VAL A 83 -0.97 8.64 0.35
N GLY A 84 -1.05 7.36 0.64
CA GLY A 84 -2.29 6.63 0.84
C GLY A 84 -2.13 5.17 0.47
N TYR A 85 -3.17 4.57 -0.09
CA TYR A 85 -3.13 3.16 -0.46
C TYR A 85 -4.09 2.84 -1.62
N ALA A 86 -3.82 1.73 -2.28
CA ALA A 86 -4.72 1.07 -3.20
C ALA A 86 -5.00 -0.35 -2.71
N ILE A 87 -6.24 -0.81 -2.92
CA ILE A 87 -6.63 -2.20 -2.71
C ILE A 87 -6.94 -2.81 -4.07
N VAL A 88 -6.21 -3.87 -4.38
CA VAL A 88 -6.39 -4.70 -5.56
C VAL A 88 -7.14 -5.96 -5.15
N GLY A 89 -8.19 -6.30 -5.90
CA GLY A 89 -8.94 -7.54 -5.70
C GLY A 89 -8.20 -8.77 -6.21
N VAL A 90 -8.78 -9.95 -5.97
CA VAL A 90 -8.22 -11.26 -6.37
C VAL A 90 -8.06 -11.44 -7.88
N ASP A 91 -8.75 -10.64 -8.68
CA ASP A 91 -8.67 -10.63 -10.14
C ASP A 91 -7.63 -9.63 -10.69
N ALA A 92 -6.77 -9.11 -9.82
CA ALA A 92 -5.78 -8.08 -10.13
C ALA A 92 -6.39 -6.74 -10.59
N THR A 93 -7.66 -6.48 -10.28
CA THR A 93 -8.31 -5.19 -10.56
C THR A 93 -8.26 -4.27 -9.34
N ILE A 94 -8.01 -2.99 -9.56
CA ILE A 94 -8.04 -1.98 -8.48
C ILE A 94 -9.50 -1.79 -8.06
N ARG A 95 -9.81 -2.10 -6.80
CA ARG A 95 -11.15 -1.96 -6.21
C ARG A 95 -11.33 -0.65 -5.48
N TYR A 96 -10.25 -0.17 -4.88
CA TYR A 96 -10.23 1.07 -4.13
C TYR A 96 -8.86 1.73 -4.22
N ARG A 97 -8.84 3.06 -4.20
CA ARG A 97 -7.62 3.85 -4.04
C ARG A 97 -7.96 5.19 -3.43
N THR A 98 -7.08 5.70 -2.59
CA THR A 98 -7.29 6.99 -1.93
C THR A 98 -5.98 7.70 -1.64
N LEU A 99 -6.04 9.03 -1.60
CA LEU A 99 -5.04 9.81 -0.90
C LEU A 99 -5.40 9.85 0.57
N ASP A 100 -4.53 9.28 1.38
CA ASP A 100 -4.62 9.32 2.83
C ASP A 100 -3.24 9.56 3.43
N PRO A 101 -2.87 10.84 3.65
CA PRO A 101 -1.64 11.20 4.35
C PRO A 101 -1.51 10.61 5.76
N GLY A 102 -2.64 10.25 6.38
CA GLY A 102 -2.74 9.71 7.74
C GLY A 102 -2.86 8.18 7.79
N VAL A 103 -2.66 7.46 6.68
CA VAL A 103 -2.84 5.99 6.61
C VAL A 103 -2.03 5.24 7.67
N THR A 104 -0.86 5.76 8.05
CA THR A 104 0.00 5.18 9.10
C THR A 104 -0.61 5.24 10.50
N HIS A 105 -1.71 5.98 10.70
CA HIS A 105 -2.45 6.06 11.96
C HIS A 105 -3.84 5.43 11.85
N ARG A 106 -4.24 4.96 10.66
CA ARG A 106 -5.61 4.56 10.34
C ARG A 106 -5.68 3.25 9.57
N LEU A 107 -4.82 2.29 9.91
CA LEU A 107 -4.84 0.95 9.28
C LEU A 107 -6.17 0.22 9.46
N GLY A 108 -6.91 0.51 10.53
CA GLY A 108 -8.27 -0.03 10.71
C GLY A 108 -9.22 0.31 9.55
N GLU A 109 -9.04 1.45 8.85
CA GLU A 109 -9.81 1.75 7.64
C GLU A 109 -9.46 0.80 6.50
N VAL A 110 -8.17 0.49 6.32
CA VAL A 110 -7.71 -0.48 5.31
C VAL A 110 -8.30 -1.86 5.59
N LEU A 111 -8.28 -2.31 6.85
CA LEU A 111 -8.91 -3.56 7.27
C LEU A 111 -10.41 -3.56 6.99
N THR A 112 -11.12 -2.49 7.35
CA THR A 112 -12.56 -2.35 7.08
C THR A 112 -12.85 -2.49 5.59
N MET A 113 -12.05 -1.84 4.74
CA MET A 113 -12.21 -1.91 3.29
C MET A 113 -11.89 -3.30 2.73
N LEU A 114 -10.85 -3.98 3.24
CA LEU A 114 -10.55 -5.37 2.90
C LEU A 114 -11.69 -6.32 3.30
N HIS A 115 -12.33 -6.07 4.44
CA HIS A 115 -13.46 -6.85 4.90
C HIS A 115 -14.72 -6.67 4.05
N ALA A 116 -14.85 -5.55 3.35
CA ALA A 116 -15.97 -5.30 2.44
C ALA A 116 -15.77 -5.96 1.06
N LEU A 117 -14.56 -6.45 0.74
CA LEU A 117 -14.31 -7.11 -0.52
C LEU A 117 -14.82 -8.55 -0.52
N PRO A 118 -15.46 -9.02 -1.59
CA PRO A 118 -15.84 -10.42 -1.71
C PRO A 118 -14.61 -11.26 -2.11
N TRP A 119 -14.11 -12.09 -1.21
CA TRP A 119 -13.05 -13.08 -1.51
C TRP A 119 -13.04 -14.26 -0.53
N ALA A 120 -12.44 -15.38 -0.96
CA ALA A 120 -12.56 -16.68 -0.31
C ALA A 120 -11.98 -16.78 1.10
N GLY A 121 -11.18 -15.80 1.54
CA GLY A 121 -10.53 -15.75 2.85
C GLY A 121 -11.42 -15.36 4.04
N GLN A 122 -12.66 -14.93 3.79
CA GLN A 122 -13.60 -14.48 4.83
C GLN A 122 -14.55 -15.58 5.36
N ARG A 123 -14.29 -16.86 5.05
CA ARG A 123 -15.12 -17.98 5.53
C ARG A 123 -14.52 -18.67 6.74
#